data_AF-A0AAW2WST0-F1
#
_entry.id   AF-A0AAW2WST0-F1
#
_cell.length_a   1.000
_cell.length_b   1.000
_cell.length_c   1.000
_cell.angle_alpha   90.00
_cell.angle_beta   90.00
_cell.angle_gamma   90.00
#
_symmetry.space_group_name_H-M   'P 1'
#
loop_
_entity.id
_entity.type
_entity.pdbx_description
1 polymer ?
#
loop_
_entity_poly.entity_id
_entity_poly.type
_entity_poly.pdbx_seq_one_letter_code
_entity_poly.pdbx_strand_id
1 'polypeptide(L)'
;MSEESGKANSTALVLLNTRAIGGYKSVDEMIKPGSEMPWGNRFAFLQVPVPKLGAAEQENPLKFVKKARRMIKRQRNSATVFLTGQLLNLVRKIRGPETTARYIHGTLKNSSMAISNVIGPVEQMALANQPVKGLYFVVAGAPQVS
;
A
#
# COMPACT_ATOMS: atom_id res chain seq x y z
N MET A 1 -16.95 -21.13 -7.50
CA MET A 1 -15.61 -21.06 -6.88
C MET A 1 -15.30 -22.46 -6.40
N SER A 2 -14.26 -23.11 -6.90
CA SER A 2 -13.89 -24.47 -6.48
C SER A 2 -13.41 -24.48 -5.02
N GLU A 3 -13.79 -25.48 -4.23
CA GLU A 3 -13.45 -25.56 -2.79
C GLU A 3 -11.94 -25.49 -2.51
N GLU A 4 -11.10 -25.87 -3.47
CA GLU A 4 -9.64 -25.78 -3.38
C GLU A 4 -9.12 -24.34 -3.37
N SER A 5 -9.75 -23.44 -4.12
CA SER A 5 -9.28 -22.05 -4.27
C SER A 5 -9.31 -21.29 -2.94
N GLY A 6 -10.31 -21.55 -2.08
CA GLY A 6 -10.42 -20.93 -0.75
C GLY A 6 -9.39 -21.42 0.27
N LYS A 7 -8.67 -22.52 -0.03
CA LYS A 7 -7.69 -23.18 0.86
C LYS A 7 -6.24 -22.87 0.49
N ALA A 8 -6.00 -22.34 -0.72
CA ALA A 8 -4.68 -21.97 -1.22
C ALA A 8 -4.02 -20.87 -0.35
N ASN A 9 -2.70 -20.93 -0.24
CA ASN A 9 -1.95 -19.88 0.44
C ASN A 9 -1.80 -18.69 -0.52
N SER A 10 -2.20 -17.50 -0.08
CA SER A 10 -2.08 -16.27 -0.84
C SER A 10 -1.52 -15.16 0.04
N THR A 11 -0.66 -14.33 -0.53
CA THR A 11 -0.02 -13.21 0.16
C THR A 11 -0.40 -11.91 -0.50
N ALA A 12 -0.95 -10.97 0.27
CA ALA A 12 -1.22 -9.62 -0.16
C ALA A 12 -0.07 -8.68 0.23
N LEU A 13 0.37 -7.85 -0.71
CA LEU A 13 1.27 -6.73 -0.44
C LEU A 13 0.43 -5.50 -0.09
N VAL A 14 0.46 -5.09 1.17
CA VAL A 14 -0.27 -3.91 1.66
C VAL A 14 0.67 -2.71 1.68
N LEU A 15 0.43 -1.74 0.81
CA LEU A 15 1.17 -0.48 0.78
C LEU A 15 0.60 0.49 1.82
N LEU A 16 1.50 1.07 2.60
CA LEU A 16 1.21 2.03 3.65
C LEU A 16 1.75 3.39 3.25
N ASN A 17 0.89 4.39 3.19
CA ASN A 17 1.33 5.78 3.05
C ASN A 17 2.02 6.22 4.35
N THR A 18 3.31 6.55 4.28
CA THR A 18 4.08 6.98 5.47
C THR A 18 3.96 8.47 5.75
N ARG A 19 3.38 9.26 4.84
CA ARG A 19 3.07 10.68 5.09
C ARG A 19 1.99 10.85 6.15
N ALA A 20 1.01 9.94 6.18
CA ALA A 20 -0.11 9.99 7.11
C ALA A 20 0.30 9.93 8.60
N ILE A 21 1.55 9.55 8.91
CA ILE A 21 2.07 9.52 10.29
C ILE A 21 2.28 10.95 10.84
N GLY A 22 2.59 11.93 9.98
CA GLY A 22 2.78 13.33 10.38
C GLY A 22 1.64 14.28 9.97
N GLY A 23 0.51 13.73 9.52
CA GLY A 23 -0.65 14.50 9.06
C GLY A 23 -0.63 14.85 7.57
N TYR A 24 -1.72 15.46 7.09
CA TYR A 24 -1.81 15.99 5.73
C TYR A 24 -1.01 17.30 5.62
N LYS A 25 -0.36 17.51 4.47
CA LYS A 25 0.36 18.73 4.10
C LYS A 25 -0.09 19.13 2.70
N SER A 26 -0.36 20.42 2.48
CA SER A 26 -0.75 20.91 1.14
C SER A 26 0.44 20.85 0.19
N VAL A 27 0.17 20.87 -1.12
CA VAL A 27 1.24 20.83 -2.14
C VAL A 27 2.23 21.98 -1.93
N ASP A 28 1.72 23.17 -1.63
CA ASP A 28 2.52 24.38 -1.37
C ASP A 28 3.45 24.25 -0.16
N GLU A 29 3.06 23.48 0.87
CA GLU A 29 3.93 23.18 2.01
C GLU A 29 5.01 22.15 1.67
N MET A 30 4.71 21.22 0.75
CA MET A 30 5.61 20.12 0.38
C MET A 30 6.75 20.56 -0.56
N ILE A 31 6.59 21.66 -1.29
CA ILE A 31 7.59 22.18 -2.24
C ILE A 31 8.58 23.17 -1.62
N LYS A 32 8.32 23.63 -0.39
CA LYS A 32 9.20 24.57 0.30
C LYS A 32 10.59 23.95 0.60
N PRO A 33 11.68 24.73 0.48
CA PRO A 33 13.01 24.28 0.90
C PRO A 33 12.98 23.83 2.37
N GLY A 34 13.57 22.68 2.67
CA GLY A 34 13.63 22.15 4.04
C GLY A 34 12.32 21.58 4.59
N SER A 35 11.30 21.36 3.74
CA SER A 35 10.04 20.71 4.17
C SER A 35 10.30 19.36 4.83
N GLU A 36 9.67 19.11 5.99
CA GLU A 36 9.72 17.82 6.69
C GLU A 36 9.07 16.69 5.85
N MET A 37 8.12 17.07 5.00
CA MET A 37 7.34 16.21 4.11
C MET A 37 7.50 16.68 2.65
N PRO A 38 8.70 16.59 2.05
CA PRO A 38 8.95 17.04 0.70
C PRO A 38 8.10 16.26 -0.32
N TRP A 39 7.79 16.92 -1.43
CA TRP A 39 7.05 16.34 -2.54
C TRP A 39 7.69 15.03 -3.06
N GLY A 40 6.84 14.06 -3.43
CA GLY A 40 7.28 12.77 -3.99
C GLY A 40 6.91 11.54 -3.14
N ASN A 41 7.01 10.35 -3.73
CA ASN A 41 6.46 9.11 -3.17
C ASN A 41 7.13 8.67 -1.85
N ARG A 42 6.31 8.48 -0.82
CA ARG A 42 6.71 7.99 0.50
C ARG A 42 5.73 6.91 0.95
N PHE A 43 6.20 5.67 0.94
CA PHE A 43 5.41 4.52 1.36
C PHE A 43 6.29 3.48 2.04
N ALA A 44 5.64 2.63 2.82
CA ALA A 44 6.14 1.36 3.29
C ALA A 44 5.25 0.24 2.75
N PHE A 45 5.65 -1.02 2.90
CA PHE A 45 4.77 -2.14 2.55
C PHE A 45 4.88 -3.26 3.58
N LEU A 46 3.80 -4.04 3.68
CA LEU A 46 3.70 -5.24 4.51
C LEU A 46 3.26 -6.41 3.64
N GLN A 47 3.92 -7.55 3.77
CA GLN A 47 3.41 -8.81 3.24
C GLN A 47 2.47 -9.43 4.27
N VAL A 48 1.19 -9.53 3.92
CA VAL A 48 0.14 -10.04 4.82
C VAL A 48 -0.48 -11.28 4.18
N PRO A 49 -0.49 -12.44 4.87
CA PRO A 49 -1.18 -13.61 4.35
C PRO A 49 -2.68 -13.33 4.28
N VAL A 50 -3.29 -13.64 3.14
CA VAL A 50 -4.74 -13.55 2.96
C VAL A 50 -5.39 -14.64 3.81
N PRO A 51 -6.41 -14.33 4.64
CA PRO A 51 -7.10 -15.36 5.40
C PRO A 51 -7.68 -16.42 4.48
N LYS A 52 -7.66 -17.69 4.90
CA LYS A 52 -8.39 -18.74 4.18
C LYS A 52 -9.90 -18.55 4.32
N LEU A 53 -10.64 -18.93 3.28
CA LEU A 53 -12.09 -18.84 3.25
C LEU A 53 -12.70 -20.14 3.80
N GLY A 54 -13.13 -20.13 5.06
CA GLY A 54 -13.85 -21.23 5.69
C GLY A 54 -15.36 -21.15 5.45
N ALA A 55 -16.09 -22.21 5.81
CA ALA A 55 -17.55 -22.28 5.64
C ALA A 55 -18.27 -21.10 6.33
N ALA A 56 -17.88 -20.77 7.56
CA ALA A 56 -18.46 -19.66 8.32
C ALA A 56 -18.20 -18.27 7.71
N GLU A 57 -17.13 -18.11 6.93
CA GLU A 57 -16.81 -16.87 6.20
C GLU A 57 -17.54 -16.80 4.84
N GLN A 58 -17.94 -17.92 4.25
CA GLN A 58 -18.78 -17.95 3.04
C GLN A 58 -20.21 -17.49 3.34
N GLU A 59 -20.76 -17.90 4.49
CA GLU A 59 -22.08 -17.45 4.96
C GLU A 59 -22.09 -15.97 5.35
N ASN A 60 -20.95 -15.44 5.83
CA ASN A 60 -20.85 -14.04 6.25
C ASN A 60 -19.49 -13.44 5.83
N PRO A 61 -19.42 -12.74 4.68
CA PRO A 61 -18.19 -12.16 4.17
C PRO A 61 -17.62 -11.07 5.08
N LEU A 62 -18.42 -10.45 5.95
CA LEU A 62 -17.91 -9.47 6.91
C LEU A 62 -16.97 -10.11 7.94
N LYS A 63 -17.14 -11.41 8.26
CA LYS A 63 -16.20 -12.12 9.14
C LYS A 63 -14.82 -12.19 8.51
N PHE A 64 -14.74 -12.48 7.22
CA PHE A 64 -13.52 -12.46 6.45
C PHE A 64 -12.85 -11.09 6.47
N VAL A 65 -13.60 -10.03 6.14
CA VAL A 65 -13.08 -8.65 6.13
C VAL A 65 -12.59 -8.23 7.52
N LYS A 66 -13.34 -8.53 8.59
CA LYS A 66 -12.94 -8.24 9.97
C LYS A 66 -11.67 -9.01 10.37
N LYS A 67 -11.48 -10.24 9.89
CA LYS A 67 -10.29 -11.06 10.13
C LYS A 67 -9.07 -10.48 9.40
N ALA A 68 -9.20 -10.20 8.11
CA ALA A 68 -8.17 -9.53 7.32
C ALA A 68 -7.75 -8.19 7.95
N ARG A 69 -8.73 -7.35 8.32
CA ARG A 69 -8.47 -6.06 8.98
C ARG A 69 -7.73 -6.22 10.30
N ARG A 70 -8.09 -7.22 11.12
CA ARG A 70 -7.38 -7.51 12.39
C ARG A 70 -5.93 -7.94 12.14
N MET A 71 -5.69 -8.78 11.13
CA MET A 71 -4.34 -9.22 10.75
C MET A 71 -3.49 -8.05 10.26
N ILE A 72 -4.02 -7.20 9.38
CA ILE A 72 -3.34 -5.99 8.92
C ILE A 72 -3.06 -5.04 10.09
N LYS A 73 -4.05 -4.79 10.96
CA LYS A 73 -3.87 -3.91 12.12
C LYS A 73 -2.81 -4.45 13.09
N ARG A 74 -2.74 -5.77 13.30
CA ARG A 74 -1.72 -6.41 14.13
C ARG A 74 -0.32 -6.25 13.53
N GLN A 75 -0.16 -6.57 12.25
CA GLN A 75 1.09 -6.37 11.50
C GLN A 75 1.51 -4.90 11.42
N ARG A 76 0.53 -3.99 11.39
CA ARG A 76 0.77 -2.55 11.39
C ARG A 76 1.26 -2.04 12.75
N ASN A 77 0.67 -2.56 13.82
CA ASN A 77 0.96 -2.15 15.19
C ASN A 77 2.15 -2.91 15.80
N SER A 78 2.66 -3.95 15.15
CA SER A 78 3.94 -4.57 15.52
C SER A 78 5.10 -3.70 15.04
N ALA A 79 6.28 -3.86 15.67
CA ALA A 79 7.51 -3.14 15.32
C ALA A 79 7.90 -3.25 13.82
N THR A 80 7.30 -4.18 13.09
CA THR A 80 7.44 -4.41 11.64
C THR A 80 7.23 -3.17 10.77
N VAL A 81 6.32 -2.24 11.08
CA VAL A 81 6.11 -1.02 10.26
C VAL A 81 7.24 -0.01 10.44
N PHE A 82 7.71 0.17 11.67
CA PHE A 82 8.86 1.02 11.95
C PHE A 82 10.12 0.45 11.27
N LEU A 83 10.31 -0.86 11.36
CA LEU A 83 11.44 -1.57 10.75
C LEU A 83 11.38 -1.57 9.22
N THR A 84 10.22 -1.71 8.57
CA THR A 84 10.10 -1.62 7.10
C THR A 84 10.24 -0.20 6.59
N GLY A 85 9.71 0.80 7.30
CA GLY A 85 9.92 2.22 6.97
C GLY A 85 11.40 2.62 7.09
N GLN A 86 12.08 2.16 8.13
CA GLN A 86 13.53 2.33 8.27
C GLN A 86 14.32 1.55 7.21
N LEU A 87 13.94 0.29 6.93
CA LEU A 87 14.59 -0.54 5.91
C LEU A 87 14.47 0.08 4.52
N LEU A 88 13.29 0.60 4.14
CA LEU A 88 13.11 1.27 2.84
C LEU A 88 13.91 2.56 2.73
N ASN A 89 13.94 3.36 3.79
CA ASN A 89 14.80 4.55 3.84
C ASN A 89 16.29 4.18 3.78
N LEU A 90 16.69 3.09 4.44
CA LEU A 90 18.06 2.57 4.45
C LEU A 90 18.45 2.02 3.08
N VAL A 91 17.61 1.19 2.45
CA VAL A 91 17.84 0.65 1.10
C VAL A 91 17.92 1.76 0.06
N ARG A 92 17.03 2.77 0.14
CA ARG A 92 17.07 3.94 -0.75
C ARG A 92 18.36 4.74 -0.58
N LYS A 93 18.82 4.95 0.67
CA LYS A 93 20.06 5.69 0.97
C LYS A 93 21.33 4.92 0.61
N ILE A 94 21.35 3.59 0.81
CA ILE A 94 22.56 2.76 0.63
C ILE A 94 22.69 2.24 -0.80
N ARG A 95 21.59 1.78 -1.42
CA ARG A 95 21.64 1.02 -2.68
C ARG A 95 21.13 1.78 -3.92
N GLY A 96 20.72 3.03 -3.73
CA GLY A 96 20.23 3.90 -4.81
C GLY A 96 18.83 3.52 -5.32
N PRO A 97 18.26 4.37 -6.20
CA PRO A 97 16.87 4.25 -6.65
C PRO A 97 16.63 3.01 -7.52
N GLU A 98 17.58 2.61 -8.36
CA GLU A 98 17.41 1.50 -9.29
C GLU A 98 17.31 0.14 -8.56
N THR A 99 18.23 -0.12 -7.63
CA THR A 99 18.20 -1.34 -6.81
C THR A 99 16.93 -1.41 -5.97
N THR A 100 16.49 -0.26 -5.45
CA THR A 100 15.24 -0.15 -4.69
C THR A 100 14.04 -0.51 -5.57
N ALA A 101 14.00 -0.02 -6.81
CA ALA A 101 12.94 -0.33 -7.77
C ALA A 101 12.91 -1.83 -8.11
N ARG A 102 14.07 -2.45 -8.38
CA ARG A 102 14.15 -3.91 -8.63
C ARG A 102 13.65 -4.73 -7.43
N TYR A 103 14.01 -4.34 -6.21
CA TYR A 103 13.55 -5.00 -4.99
C TYR A 103 12.02 -4.89 -4.80
N ILE A 104 11.45 -3.71 -5.02
CA ILE A 104 9.99 -3.50 -4.97
C ILE A 104 9.30 -4.34 -6.05
N HIS A 105 9.82 -4.35 -7.28
CA HIS A 105 9.27 -5.13 -8.38
C HIS A 105 9.30 -6.64 -8.09
N GLY A 106 10.41 -7.17 -7.57
CA GLY A 106 10.50 -8.57 -7.15
C GLY A 106 9.54 -8.92 -6.01
N THR A 107 9.36 -8.01 -5.05
CA THR A 107 8.39 -8.18 -3.95
C THR A 107 6.96 -8.23 -4.47
N LEU A 108 6.61 -7.36 -5.43
CA LEU A 108 5.31 -7.37 -6.11
C LEU A 108 5.10 -8.68 -6.88
N LYS A 109 6.12 -9.15 -7.63
CA LYS A 109 6.05 -10.38 -8.42
C LYS A 109 5.79 -11.62 -7.56
N ASN A 110 6.31 -11.63 -6.33
CA ASN A 110 6.14 -12.72 -5.38
C ASN A 110 4.89 -12.60 -4.50
N SER A 111 4.01 -11.62 -4.77
CA SER A 111 2.76 -11.40 -4.05
C SER A 111 1.57 -11.71 -4.96
N SER A 112 0.49 -12.26 -4.40
CA SER A 112 -0.70 -12.63 -5.19
C SER A 112 -1.60 -11.43 -5.51
N MET A 113 -1.56 -10.40 -4.67
CA MET A 113 -2.37 -9.19 -4.82
C MET A 113 -1.65 -8.02 -4.13
N ALA A 114 -1.89 -6.80 -4.59
CA ALA A 114 -1.47 -5.58 -3.91
C ALA A 114 -2.67 -4.74 -3.49
N ILE A 115 -2.61 -4.14 -2.31
CA ILE A 115 -3.62 -3.20 -1.81
C ILE A 115 -2.90 -1.92 -1.42
N SER A 116 -3.34 -0.79 -1.96
CA SER A 116 -2.83 0.53 -1.61
C SER A 116 -3.96 1.40 -1.10
N ASN A 117 -3.68 2.21 -0.08
CA ASN A 117 -4.58 3.26 0.37
C ASN A 117 -3.84 4.60 0.38
N VAL A 118 -4.30 5.51 -0.47
CA VAL A 118 -3.73 6.86 -0.63
C VAL A 118 -4.85 7.85 -0.34
N ILE A 119 -4.63 8.72 0.65
CA ILE A 119 -5.50 9.86 0.88
C ILE A 119 -5.30 10.83 -0.29
N GLY A 120 -6.38 11.09 -1.03
CA GLY A 120 -6.37 12.08 -2.11
C GLY A 120 -6.22 13.51 -1.59
N PRO A 121 -6.00 14.48 -2.48
CA PRO A 121 -6.05 15.89 -2.11
C PRO A 121 -7.44 16.24 -1.55
N VAL A 122 -7.45 17.00 -0.45
CA VAL A 122 -8.69 17.50 0.17
C VAL A 122 -9.14 18.82 -0.45
N GLU A 123 -8.23 19.50 -1.13
CA GLU A 123 -8.46 20.74 -1.85
C GLU A 123 -9.24 20.47 -3.15
N GLN A 124 -10.13 21.39 -3.52
CA GLN A 124 -10.84 21.31 -4.80
C GLN A 124 -9.86 21.45 -5.96
N MET A 125 -9.98 20.55 -6.94
CA MET A 125 -9.14 20.56 -8.14
C MET A 125 -9.96 20.95 -9.36
N ALA A 126 -9.29 21.60 -10.32
CA ALA A 126 -9.84 21.88 -11.64
C ALA A 126 -8.84 21.48 -12.73
N LEU A 127 -9.35 20.96 -13.84
CA LEU A 127 -8.60 20.70 -15.06
C LEU A 127 -9.15 21.60 -16.17
N ALA A 128 -8.31 22.45 -16.77
CA ALA A 128 -8.74 23.43 -17.78
C ALA A 128 -9.96 24.26 -17.32
N ASN A 129 -9.92 24.76 -16.08
CA ASN A 129 -11.01 25.50 -15.40
C ASN A 129 -12.32 24.71 -15.22
N GLN A 130 -12.32 23.39 -15.39
CA GLN A 130 -13.46 22.52 -15.11
C GLN A 130 -13.23 21.76 -13.78
N PRO A 131 -14.15 21.83 -12.82
CA PRO A 131 -14.02 21.11 -11.54
C PRO A 131 -13.89 19.60 -11.73
N VAL A 132 -12.91 19.00 -11.05
CA VAL A 132 -12.69 17.55 -11.04
C VAL A 132 -13.65 16.91 -10.03
N LYS A 133 -14.52 16.00 -10.50
CA LYS A 133 -15.47 15.28 -9.64
C LYS A 133 -14.90 14.02 -8.98
N GLY A 134 -13.82 13.47 -9.52
CA GLY A 134 -13.20 12.26 -9.00
C GLY A 134 -11.85 11.95 -9.62
N LEU A 135 -11.06 11.16 -8.91
CA LEU A 135 -9.78 10.62 -9.37
C LEU A 135 -9.82 9.09 -9.28
N TYR A 136 -9.44 8.44 -10.38
CA TYR A 136 -9.31 7.00 -10.46
C TYR A 136 -7.88 6.63 -10.82
N PHE A 137 -7.36 5.59 -10.19
CA PHE A 137 -5.97 5.16 -10.37
C PHE A 137 -5.95 3.83 -11.10
N VAL A 138 -5.09 3.73 -12.12
CA VAL A 138 -4.80 2.48 -12.83
C VAL A 138 -3.32 2.19 -12.66
N VAL A 139 -2.98 0.94 -12.33
CA VAL A 139 -1.58 0.50 -12.17
C VAL A 139 -1.11 -0.12 -13.47
N ALA A 140 -0.17 0.55 -14.15
CA ALA A 140 0.50 0.01 -15.33
C ALA A 140 1.81 -0.70 -14.95
N GLY A 141 2.20 -1.73 -15.71
CA GLY A 141 3.47 -2.42 -15.52
C GLY A 141 3.59 -3.29 -14.25
N ALA A 142 2.46 -3.66 -13.64
CA ALA A 142 2.46 -4.65 -12.57
C ALA A 142 2.95 -6.01 -13.10
N PRO A 143 3.78 -6.76 -12.35
CA PRO A 143 4.19 -8.09 -12.74
C PRO A 143 2.97 -8.97 -13.01
N GLN A 144 2.92 -9.60 -14.17
CA GLN A 144 1.91 -10.60 -14.50
C GLN A 144 2.48 -11.99 -14.19
N VAL A 145 1.62 -12.88 -13.69
CA VAL A 145 1.98 -14.28 -13.54
C VAL A 145 2.09 -14.84 -14.95
N SER A 146 3.31 -15.23 -15.34
CA SER A 146 3.59 -15.92 -16.60
C SER A 146 3.33 -17.41 -16.46
#